data_AF-A0A959XAL5-F1
#
_entry.id   AF-A0A959XAL5-F1
#
_cell.length_a   1.000
_cell.length_b   1.000
_cell.length_c   1.000
_cell.angle_alpha   90.00
_cell.angle_beta   90.00
_cell.angle_gamma   90.00
#
_symmetry.space_group_name_H-M   'P 1'
#
loop_
_entity.id
_entity.type
_entity.pdbx_description
1 polymer ?
#
loop_
_entity_poly.entity_id
_entity_poly.type
_entity_poly.pdbx_seq_one_letter_code
_entity_poly.pdbx_strand_id
1 'polypeptide(L)'
;MSRSRKRAPQPRVGALQPEPRHAGPLNVDNLLADRKVRIIVCCGSGGVGKTTTSAALALRAAEQGRKVVVLTIDPARRLAQSMGIEALDNSPRPVQGINDAAGGELEAMMLDMKRTFDEVVQSQASP
;
A
#
# COMPACT_ATOMS: atom_id res chain seq x y z
N MET A 1 55.78 -3.60 23.14
CA MET A 1 55.04 -2.83 22.12
C MET A 1 54.05 -3.76 21.41
N SER A 2 52.81 -3.84 21.88
CA SER A 2 51.75 -4.69 21.28
C SER A 2 50.83 -3.82 20.42
N ARG A 3 50.79 -4.07 19.10
CA ARG A 3 49.95 -3.33 18.15
C ARG A 3 48.50 -3.82 18.24
N SER A 4 47.63 -3.00 18.84
CA SER A 4 46.18 -3.18 18.82
C SER A 4 45.67 -3.11 17.37
N ARG A 5 45.14 -4.22 16.85
CA ARG A 5 44.45 -4.26 15.55
C ARG A 5 43.05 -3.64 15.73
N LYS A 6 42.84 -2.43 15.21
CA LYS A 6 41.50 -1.85 15.06
C LYS A 6 40.65 -2.74 14.15
N ARG A 7 39.56 -3.30 14.68
CA ARG A 7 38.54 -4.03 13.91
C ARG A 7 37.84 -3.04 12.97
N ALA A 8 37.79 -3.36 11.69
CA ALA A 8 37.01 -2.61 10.72
C ALA A 8 35.50 -2.74 11.01
N PRO A 9 34.69 -1.69 10.79
CA PRO A 9 33.24 -1.76 11.00
C PRO A 9 32.60 -2.73 10.01
N GLN A 10 31.91 -3.75 10.52
CA GLN A 10 31.10 -4.65 9.69
C GLN A 10 29.90 -3.88 9.12
N PRO A 11 29.60 -4.03 7.82
CA PRO A 11 28.39 -3.47 7.23
C PRO A 11 27.16 -4.06 7.91
N ARG A 12 26.21 -3.20 8.33
CA ARG A 12 24.95 -3.60 8.99
C ARG A 12 23.92 -4.20 8.03
N VAL A 13 24.23 -4.23 6.74
CA VAL A 13 23.36 -4.78 5.69
C VAL A 13 24.05 -6.05 5.19
N GLY A 14 23.43 -7.20 5.45
CA GLY A 14 23.88 -8.48 4.93
C GLY A 14 23.97 -8.43 3.40
N ALA A 15 24.88 -9.21 2.82
CA ALA A 15 24.96 -9.35 1.37
C ALA A 15 23.59 -9.75 0.81
N LEU A 16 22.97 -8.87 0.02
CA LEU A 16 21.79 -9.22 -0.76
C LEU A 16 22.27 -10.14 -1.88
N GLN A 17 22.40 -11.43 -1.57
CA GLN A 17 22.46 -12.47 -2.59
C GLN A 17 21.01 -12.74 -3.00
N PRO A 18 20.57 -12.34 -4.20
CA PRO A 18 19.26 -12.72 -4.70
C PRO A 18 19.37 -14.16 -5.17
N GLU A 19 19.32 -15.12 -4.24
CA GLU A 19 18.95 -16.46 -4.61
C GLU A 19 17.54 -16.36 -5.24
N PRO A 20 17.36 -16.79 -6.51
CA PRO A 20 16.06 -16.75 -7.15
C PRO A 20 15.14 -17.74 -6.42
N ARG A 21 14.49 -17.26 -5.36
CA ARG A 21 13.36 -17.94 -4.76
C ARG A 21 12.25 -17.91 -5.79
N HIS A 22 12.03 -19.02 -6.48
CA HIS A 22 10.74 -19.29 -7.08
C HIS A 22 9.72 -19.32 -5.95
N ALA A 23 9.10 -18.17 -5.71
CA ALA A 23 7.89 -18.13 -4.92
C ALA A 23 6.88 -19.05 -5.62
N GLY A 24 6.31 -19.98 -4.87
CA GLY A 24 5.15 -20.72 -5.35
C GLY A 24 4.03 -19.76 -5.79
N PRO A 25 3.00 -20.26 -6.47
CA PRO A 25 1.91 -19.42 -6.94
C PRO A 25 1.33 -18.60 -5.78
N LEU A 26 1.22 -17.28 -5.98
CA LEU A 26 0.63 -16.38 -5.00
C LEU A 26 -0.86 -16.69 -4.87
N ASN A 27 -1.25 -17.25 -3.72
CA ASN A 27 -2.66 -17.40 -3.39
C ASN A 27 -3.18 -16.08 -2.80
N VAL A 28 -3.76 -15.26 -3.68
CA VAL A 28 -4.31 -13.94 -3.33
C VAL A 28 -5.45 -14.06 -2.33
N ASP A 29 -6.37 -15.02 -2.51
CA ASP A 29 -7.52 -15.15 -1.62
C ASP A 29 -7.11 -15.47 -0.18
N ASN A 30 -6.13 -16.37 0.01
CA ASN A 30 -5.60 -16.66 1.33
C ASN A 30 -4.86 -15.47 1.95
N LEU A 31 -4.12 -14.71 1.13
CA LEU A 31 -3.45 -13.48 1.58
C LEU A 31 -4.47 -12.44 2.07
N LEU A 32 -5.59 -12.29 1.36
CA LEU A 32 -6.66 -11.36 1.71
C LEU A 32 -7.48 -11.86 2.90
N ALA A 33 -7.68 -13.18 3.06
CA ALA A 33 -8.40 -13.75 4.18
C ALA A 33 -7.63 -13.68 5.51
N ASP A 34 -6.29 -13.73 5.46
CA ASP A 34 -5.46 -13.62 6.67
C ASP A 34 -5.56 -12.22 7.30
N ARG A 35 -6.26 -12.15 8.45
CA ARG A 35 -6.47 -10.90 9.19
C ARG A 35 -5.19 -10.35 9.84
N LYS A 36 -4.10 -11.13 9.89
CA LYS A 36 -2.77 -10.64 10.28
C LYS A 36 -2.15 -9.75 9.21
N VAL A 37 -2.53 -9.91 7.95
CA VAL A 37 -2.09 -9.06 6.84
C VAL A 37 -2.92 -7.78 6.84
N ARG A 38 -2.35 -6.72 7.40
CA ARG A 38 -3.03 -5.42 7.58
C ARG A 38 -2.75 -4.42 6.46
N ILE A 39 -1.60 -4.55 5.79
CA ILE A 39 -1.12 -3.60 4.78
C ILE A 39 -0.61 -4.41 3.59
N ILE A 40 -1.05 -4.04 2.38
CA ILE A 40 -0.57 -4.59 1.12
C ILE A 40 -0.05 -3.42 0.28
N VAL A 41 1.21 -3.50 -0.14
CA VAL A 41 1.84 -2.48 -0.97
C VAL A 41 2.08 -3.05 -2.37
N CYS A 42 1.45 -2.45 -3.38
CA CYS A 42 1.67 -2.84 -4.78
C CYS A 42 2.86 -2.06 -5.35
N CYS A 43 3.99 -2.75 -5.54
CA CYS A 43 5.24 -2.17 -6.07
C CYS A 43 5.50 -2.60 -7.51
N GLY A 44 6.26 -1.80 -8.25
CA GLY A 44 6.60 -2.07 -9.66
C GLY A 44 6.89 -0.79 -10.44
N SER A 45 7.42 -0.93 -11.66
CA SER A 45 7.72 0.18 -12.56
C SER A 45 6.47 0.94 -13.02
N GLY A 46 6.64 2.08 -13.68
CA GLY A 46 5.52 2.88 -14.21
C GLY A 46 4.70 2.08 -15.24
N GLY A 47 3.37 2.21 -15.21
CA GLY A 47 2.49 1.61 -16.22
C GLY A 47 2.18 0.11 -16.09
N VAL A 48 2.77 -0.62 -15.13
CA VAL A 48 2.56 -2.09 -14.98
C VAL A 48 1.22 -2.50 -14.34
N GLY A 49 0.30 -1.56 -14.12
CA GLY A 49 -1.03 -1.86 -13.56
C GLY A 49 -1.11 -1.89 -12.02
N LYS A 50 -0.17 -1.26 -11.30
CA LYS A 50 -0.19 -1.18 -9.83
C LYS A 50 -1.53 -0.68 -9.28
N THR A 51 -2.02 0.46 -9.78
CA THR A 51 -3.25 1.08 -9.32
C THR A 51 -4.45 0.17 -9.53
N THR A 52 -4.56 -0.45 -10.71
CA THR A 52 -5.62 -1.39 -11.05
C THR A 52 -5.55 -2.66 -10.20
N THR A 53 -4.33 -3.14 -9.91
CA THR A 53 -4.12 -4.30 -9.05
C THR A 53 -4.50 -3.98 -7.60
N SER A 54 -4.11 -2.82 -7.07
CA SER A 54 -4.52 -2.38 -5.72
C SER A 54 -6.04 -2.24 -5.60
N ALA A 55 -6.68 -1.67 -6.62
CA ALA A 55 -8.12 -1.58 -6.75
C ALA A 55 -8.80 -2.97 -6.67
N ALA A 56 -8.34 -3.92 -7.49
CA ALA A 56 -8.90 -5.28 -7.52
C ALA A 56 -8.69 -6.03 -6.19
N LEU A 57 -7.51 -5.93 -5.59
CA LEU A 57 -7.21 -6.53 -4.28
C LEU A 57 -8.10 -5.95 -3.18
N ALA A 58 -8.31 -4.63 -3.18
CA ALA A 58 -9.14 -3.97 -2.18
C ALA A 58 -10.61 -4.35 -2.33
N LEU A 59 -11.13 -4.38 -3.56
CA LEU A 59 -12.48 -4.87 -3.84
C LEU A 59 -12.66 -6.30 -3.35
N ARG A 60 -11.79 -7.22 -3.76
CA ARG A 60 -11.86 -8.63 -3.35
C ARG A 60 -11.79 -8.80 -1.83
N ALA A 61 -10.95 -8.03 -1.16
CA ALA A 61 -10.85 -8.05 0.30
C ALA A 61 -12.16 -7.56 0.96
N ALA A 62 -12.78 -6.50 0.42
CA ALA A 62 -14.06 -6.01 0.90
C ALA A 62 -15.17 -7.05 0.70
N GLU A 63 -15.23 -7.70 -0.46
CA GLU A 63 -16.17 -8.81 -0.72
C GLU A 63 -16.01 -9.99 0.24
N GLN A 64 -14.84 -10.15 0.86
CA GLN A 64 -14.56 -11.15 1.91
C GLN A 64 -14.86 -10.65 3.34
N GLY A 65 -15.60 -9.54 3.48
CA GLY A 65 -16.00 -9.01 4.79
C GLY A 65 -14.87 -8.24 5.48
N ARG A 66 -13.98 -7.61 4.72
CA ARG A 66 -12.98 -6.68 5.28
C ARG A 66 -13.47 -5.24 5.13
N LYS A 67 -13.11 -4.41 6.10
CA LYS A 67 -13.14 -2.96 5.97
C LYS A 67 -11.81 -2.51 5.39
N VAL A 68 -11.81 -1.96 4.19
CA VAL A 68 -10.61 -1.72 3.39
C VAL A 68 -10.62 -0.29 2.89
N VAL A 69 -9.46 0.37 2.97
CA VAL A 69 -9.19 1.61 2.25
C VAL A 69 -8.12 1.35 1.20
N VAL A 70 -8.36 1.76 -0.05
CA VAL A 70 -7.36 1.75 -1.12
C VAL A 70 -6.85 3.17 -1.35
N LEU A 71 -5.53 3.31 -1.33
CA LEU A 71 -4.84 4.60 -1.45
C LEU A 71 -4.03 4.64 -2.75
N THR A 72 -4.11 5.75 -3.47
CA THR A 72 -3.21 6.08 -4.58
C THR A 72 -2.50 7.41 -4.35
N ILE A 73 -1.31 7.57 -4.94
CA ILE A 73 -0.60 8.86 -5.06
C ILE A 73 -0.63 9.39 -6.50
N ASP A 74 -1.28 8.68 -7.42
CA ASP A 74 -1.29 9.02 -8.85
C ASP A 74 -2.29 10.15 -9.15
N PRO A 75 -1.84 11.34 -9.58
CA PRO A 75 -2.73 12.46 -9.90
C PRO A 75 -3.59 12.21 -11.14
N ALA A 76 -3.27 11.20 -11.95
CA ALA A 76 -3.99 10.89 -13.19
C ALA A 76 -5.40 10.30 -12.97
N ARG A 77 -5.93 10.31 -11.74
CA ARG A 77 -7.29 9.86 -11.38
C ARG A 77 -7.59 8.40 -11.73
N ARG A 78 -6.56 7.58 -11.99
CA ARG A 78 -6.73 6.17 -12.42
C ARG A 78 -7.50 5.33 -11.42
N LEU A 79 -7.30 5.57 -10.12
CA LEU A 79 -8.04 4.87 -9.07
C LEU A 79 -9.51 5.29 -9.07
N ALA A 80 -9.78 6.59 -9.16
CA ALA A 80 -11.14 7.12 -9.19
C ALA A 80 -11.94 6.52 -10.36
N GLN A 81 -11.33 6.47 -11.55
CA GLN A 81 -11.90 5.81 -12.74
C GLN A 81 -12.15 4.32 -12.52
N SER A 82 -11.21 3.61 -11.88
CA SER A 82 -11.34 2.18 -11.60
C SER A 82 -12.46 1.88 -10.58
N MET A 83 -12.77 2.84 -9.70
CA MET A 83 -13.78 2.72 -8.65
C MET A 83 -15.13 3.36 -9.01
N GLY A 84 -15.27 3.98 -10.18
CA GLY A 84 -16.48 4.72 -10.55
C GLY A 84 -16.73 5.98 -9.71
N ILE A 85 -15.67 6.58 -9.15
CA ILE A 85 -15.76 7.79 -8.32
C ILE A 85 -15.35 9.02 -9.14
N GLU A 86 -16.08 10.12 -9.02
CA GLU A 86 -15.78 11.36 -9.74
C GLU A 86 -14.46 11.98 -9.28
N ALA A 87 -14.25 12.15 -7.98
CA ALA A 87 -13.03 12.73 -7.44
C ALA A 87 -12.62 12.06 -6.12
N LEU A 88 -11.31 11.92 -5.96
CA LEU A 88 -10.67 11.49 -4.72
C LEU A 88 -9.84 12.65 -4.17
N ASP A 89 -9.81 12.76 -2.86
CA ASP A 89 -8.99 13.72 -2.12
C ASP A 89 -8.29 13.00 -0.95
N ASN A 90 -7.69 13.78 -0.04
CA ASN A 90 -6.94 13.27 1.11
C ASN A 90 -7.82 12.60 2.18
N SER A 91 -9.12 12.46 1.93
CA SER A 91 -10.11 11.83 2.81
C SER A 91 -10.66 10.56 2.17
N PRO A 92 -10.81 9.45 2.92
CA PRO A 92 -11.48 8.25 2.46
C PRO A 92 -12.92 8.54 1.99
N ARG A 93 -13.28 7.97 0.83
CA ARG A 93 -14.63 8.03 0.26
C ARG A 93 -15.15 6.62 -0.01
N PRO A 94 -16.39 6.29 0.35
CA PRO A 94 -16.96 4.96 0.12
C PRO A 94 -17.11 4.66 -1.37
N VAL A 95 -16.77 3.44 -1.77
CA VAL A 95 -17.01 2.90 -3.11
C VAL A 95 -18.36 2.19 -3.11
N GLN A 96 -19.27 2.63 -3.98
CA GLN A 96 -20.62 2.07 -4.09
C GLN A 96 -20.65 0.87 -5.04
N GLY A 97 -21.68 0.02 -4.89
CA GLY A 97 -21.93 -1.08 -5.83
C GLY A 97 -21.01 -2.30 -5.67
N ILE A 98 -20.33 -2.43 -4.52
CA ILE A 98 -19.57 -3.64 -4.18
C ILE A 98 -20.51 -4.75 -3.70
N ASN A 99 -20.09 -6.01 -3.83
CA ASN A 99 -20.78 -7.12 -3.17
C ASN A 99 -20.37 -7.17 -1.69
N ASP A 100 -21.22 -6.66 -0.80
CA ASP A 100 -20.99 -6.57 0.63
C ASP A 100 -21.69 -7.67 1.43
N ALA A 101 -22.12 -8.78 0.80
CA ALA A 101 -22.86 -9.86 1.46
C ALA A 101 -22.12 -10.46 2.69
N ALA A 102 -20.79 -10.35 2.73
CA ALA A 102 -19.96 -10.76 3.86
C ALA A 102 -19.75 -9.66 4.94
N GLY A 103 -20.43 -8.52 4.83
CA GLY A 103 -20.36 -7.38 5.76
C GLY A 103 -19.10 -6.52 5.61
N GLY A 104 -18.52 -6.46 4.41
CA GLY A 104 -17.32 -5.67 4.14
C GLY A 104 -17.61 -4.25 3.68
N GLU A 105 -16.57 -3.41 3.68
CA GLU A 105 -16.64 -2.00 3.30
C GLU A 105 -15.40 -1.66 2.47
N LEU A 106 -15.58 -0.86 1.41
CA LEU A 106 -14.48 -0.36 0.59
C LEU A 106 -14.52 1.16 0.54
N GLU A 107 -13.41 1.78 0.88
CA GLU A 107 -13.16 3.20 0.68
C GLU A 107 -11.96 3.41 -0.25
N ALA A 108 -11.95 4.52 -0.98
CA ALA A 108 -10.83 4.95 -1.79
C ALA A 108 -10.39 6.36 -1.39
N MET A 109 -9.08 6.62 -1.44
CA MET A 109 -8.51 7.95 -1.23
C MET A 109 -7.33 8.21 -2.16
N MET A 110 -7.04 9.48 -2.40
CA MET A 110 -5.84 9.91 -3.10
C MET A 110 -5.02 10.79 -2.17
N LEU A 111 -3.81 10.34 -1.86
CA LEU A 111 -2.90 11.11 -1.03
C LEU A 111 -2.43 12.35 -1.79
N ASP A 112 -2.72 13.51 -1.25
CA ASP A 112 -2.15 14.77 -1.73
C ASP A 112 -0.84 15.02 -0.97
N MET A 113 0.30 14.85 -1.65
CA MET A 113 1.62 15.00 -1.03
C MET A 113 1.83 16.37 -0.42
N LYS A 114 1.38 17.45 -1.09
CA LYS A 114 1.61 18.82 -0.60
C LYS A 114 0.80 19.04 0.66
N ARG A 115 -0.48 18.73 0.60
CA ARG A 115 -1.38 18.91 1.74
C ARG A 115 -0.97 18.05 2.93
N THR A 116 -0.59 16.79 2.68
CA THR A 116 -0.10 15.88 3.72
C THR A 116 1.18 16.43 4.36
N PHE A 117 2.10 16.97 3.56
CA PHE A 117 3.32 17.59 4.09
C PHE A 117 3.00 18.84 4.91
N ASP A 118 2.12 19.72 4.43
CA ASP A 118 1.67 20.92 5.13
C ASP A 118 1.03 20.57 6.48
N GLU A 119 0.20 19.52 6.54
CA GLU A 119 -0.41 18.99 7.76
C GLU A 119 0.65 18.46 8.75
N VAL A 120 1.66 17.72 8.26
CA VAL A 120 2.77 17.25 9.10
C VAL A 120 3.56 18.44 9.66
N VAL A 121 3.89 19.42 8.83
CA VAL A 121 4.61 20.63 9.26
C VAL A 121 3.81 21.36 10.33
N GLN A 122 2.50 21.60 10.13
CA GLN A 122 1.66 22.28 11.13
C GLN A 122 1.56 21.49 12.45
N SER A 123 1.52 20.15 12.39
CA SER A 123 1.43 19.31 13.59
C SER A 123 2.73 19.27 14.42
N GLN A 124 3.88 19.46 13.78
CA GLN A 124 5.21 19.37 14.42
C GLN A 124 5.84 20.74 14.68
N ALA A 125 5.44 21.77 13.93
CA ALA A 125 5.83 23.16 14.13
C ALA A 125 4.87 23.83 15.12
N SER A 126 4.82 23.33 16.35
CA SER A 126 4.49 24.24 17.46
C SER A 126 5.72 25.12 17.76
N PRO A 127 5.54 26.38 18.19
CA PRO A 127 6.65 27.29 18.52
C PRO A 127 7.59 26.76 19.61
#